data_AF-A0A4R0Q0K9-F1
#
_entry.id   AF-A0A4R0Q0K9-F1
#
_cell.length_a   1.000
_cell.length_b   1.000
_cell.length_c   1.000
_cell.angle_alpha   90.00
_cell.angle_beta   90.00
_cell.angle_gamma   90.00
#
_symmetry.space_group_name_H-M   'P 1'
#
loop_
_entity.id
_entity.type
_entity.pdbx_description
1 polymer ?
#
loop_
_entity_poly.entity_id
_entity_poly.type
_entity_poly.pdbx_seq_one_letter_code
_entity_poly.pdbx_strand_id
1 'polypeptide(L)'
;MAISKRWKEPEKRYREWFKSKTGFSLGEVQFVKVEDDLWVTNLIGQHKINKDEMGNAPIRYEAISKGLEKVAQFASENGATVHMPRIGCGLAGGTWDKIEPLIKSALAEKNIEVTVYDF
;
A
#
# COMPACT_ATOMS: atom_id res chain seq x y z
N MET A 1 7.06 7.12 12.16
CA MET A 1 6.04 7.12 11.09
C MET A 1 4.70 7.56 11.67
N ALA A 2 3.82 8.19 10.88
CA ALA A 2 2.51 8.68 11.35
C ALA A 2 1.61 7.56 11.88
N ILE A 3 1.53 6.42 11.19
CA ILE A 3 0.75 5.24 11.63
C ILE A 3 1.21 4.75 13.00
N SER A 4 2.52 4.49 13.17
CA SER A 4 3.08 3.99 14.44
C SER A 4 2.93 4.94 15.63
N LYS A 5 2.70 6.24 15.40
CA LYS A 5 2.39 7.19 16.48
C LYS A 5 1.00 6.94 17.06
N ARG A 6 0.03 6.49 16.25
CA ARG A 6 -1.35 6.23 16.67
C ARG A 6 -1.59 4.76 17.01
N TRP A 7 -1.16 3.83 16.15
CA TRP A 7 -1.34 2.39 16.35
C TRP A 7 -0.02 1.64 16.17
N LYS A 8 0.38 0.86 17.18
CA LYS A 8 1.64 0.09 17.16
C LYS A 8 1.54 -1.21 16.36
N GLU A 9 0.34 -1.77 16.25
CA GLU A 9 0.10 -3.10 15.69
C GLU A 9 0.50 -3.24 14.21
N PRO A 10 0.18 -2.28 13.30
CA PRO A 10 0.58 -2.39 11.90
C PRO A 10 2.09 -2.52 11.68
N GLU A 11 2.89 -1.78 12.46
CA GLU A 11 4.34 -1.87 12.41
C GLU A 11 4.85 -3.22 12.96
N LYS A 12 4.31 -3.66 14.10
CA LYS A 12 4.67 -4.93 14.71
C LYS A 12 4.41 -6.09 13.75
N ARG A 13 3.21 -6.15 13.16
CA ARG A 13 2.79 -7.17 12.19
C ARG A 13 3.62 -7.15 10.92
N TYR A 14 3.98 -5.97 10.42
CA TYR A 14 4.89 -5.84 9.28
C TYR A 14 6.28 -6.42 9.58
N ARG A 15 6.85 -6.10 10.76
CA ARG A 15 8.18 -6.59 11.16
C ARG A 15 8.19 -8.09 11.36
N GLU A 16 7.14 -8.66 11.94
CA GLU A 16 6.96 -10.11 12.08
C GLU A 16 6.86 -10.79 10.71
N TRP A 17 6.07 -10.23 9.80
CA TRP A 17 5.93 -10.73 8.43
C TRP A 17 7.25 -10.65 7.64
N PHE A 18 8.00 -9.57 7.78
CA PHE A 18 9.32 -9.43 7.17
C PHE A 18 10.32 -10.46 7.72
N LYS A 19 10.24 -10.80 9.01
CA LYS A 19 11.09 -11.83 9.64
C LYS A 19 10.72 -13.23 9.20
N SER A 20 9.43 -13.54 9.08
CA SER A 20 8.97 -14.88 8.70
C SER A 20 9.30 -15.24 7.25
N LYS A 21 9.41 -14.25 6.35
CA LYS A 21 9.60 -14.41 4.89
C LYS A 21 8.48 -15.15 4.16
N THR A 22 7.59 -15.85 4.88
CA THR A 22 6.42 -16.52 4.33
C THR A 22 5.44 -15.50 3.75
N GLY A 23 5.21 -15.59 2.44
CA GLY A 23 4.30 -14.68 1.73
C GLY A 23 4.77 -13.22 1.70
N PHE A 24 6.02 -12.92 2.05
CA PHE A 24 6.55 -11.55 2.01
C PHE A 24 7.18 -11.27 0.64
N SER A 25 6.38 -10.86 -0.34
CA SER A 25 6.84 -10.58 -1.70
C SER A 25 6.14 -9.36 -2.31
N LEU A 26 6.67 -8.87 -3.43
CA LEU A 26 6.13 -7.72 -4.14
C LEU A 26 4.66 -7.96 -4.56
N GLY A 27 3.80 -6.97 -4.28
CA GLY A 27 2.37 -7.03 -4.55
C GLY A 27 1.58 -7.89 -3.56
N GLU A 28 2.20 -8.32 -2.46
CA GLU A 28 1.49 -8.84 -1.31
C GLU A 28 1.04 -7.72 -0.38
N VAL A 29 -0.06 -7.99 0.33
CA VAL A 29 -0.66 -7.07 1.29
C VAL A 29 -0.91 -7.79 2.61
N GLN A 30 -0.83 -7.04 3.71
CA GLN A 30 -1.24 -7.49 5.02
C GLN A 30 -2.25 -6.50 5.58
N PHE A 31 -3.47 -6.97 5.84
CA PHE A 31 -4.53 -6.20 6.48
C PHE A 31 -4.44 -6.34 7.99
N VAL A 32 -4.37 -5.22 8.71
CA VAL A 32 -4.28 -5.18 10.16
C VAL A 32 -5.44 -4.35 10.71
N LYS A 33 -6.37 -5.01 11.41
CA LYS A 33 -7.47 -4.32 12.09
C LYS A 33 -6.91 -3.44 13.22
N VAL A 34 -7.26 -2.17 13.26
CA VAL A 34 -6.76 -1.21 14.27
C VAL A 34 -7.87 -0.61 15.13
N GLU A 35 -9.09 -0.53 14.61
CA GLU A 35 -10.32 -0.14 15.31
C GLU A 35 -11.49 -1.00 14.76
N ASP A 36 -12.71 -0.85 15.29
CA ASP A 36 -13.83 -1.74 14.94
C ASP A 36 -14.22 -1.72 13.46
N ASP A 37 -14.08 -0.55 12.84
CA ASP A 37 -14.41 -0.23 11.44
C ASP A 37 -13.18 0.22 10.63
N LEU A 38 -11.96 0.08 11.17
CA LEU A 38 -10.74 0.58 10.53
C LEU A 38 -9.64 -0.46 10.43
N TRP A 39 -9.07 -0.56 9.22
CA TRP A 39 -7.91 -1.38 8.90
C TRP A 39 -6.77 -0.54 8.33
N VAL A 40 -5.55 -0.94 8.65
CA VAL A 40 -4.34 -0.48 7.97
C VAL A 40 -3.84 -1.59 7.06
N THR A 41 -3.63 -1.27 5.79
CA THR A 41 -3.03 -2.21 4.83
C THR A 41 -1.56 -1.90 4.62
N ASN A 42 -0.70 -2.86 4.99
CA ASN A 42 0.70 -2.86 4.61
C ASN A 42 0.84 -3.46 3.20
N LEU A 43 1.12 -2.64 2.19
CA LEU A 43 1.33 -3.08 0.80
C LEU A 43 2.82 -3.13 0.47
N ILE A 44 3.31 -4.26 -0.05
CA ILE A 44 4.71 -4.42 -0.45
C ILE A 44 4.90 -3.95 -1.90
N GLY A 45 5.06 -2.64 -2.07
CA GLY A 45 5.08 -1.98 -3.39
C GLY A 45 6.46 -1.52 -3.88
N GLN A 46 7.49 -1.71 -3.07
CA GLN A 46 8.85 -1.25 -3.38
C GLN A 46 9.88 -2.36 -3.14
N HIS A 47 10.89 -2.39 -3.99
CA HIS A 47 12.06 -3.26 -3.84
C HIS A 47 13.21 -2.45 -3.25
N LYS A 48 13.65 -2.82 -2.04
CA LYS A 48 14.65 -2.08 -1.25
C LYS A 48 14.21 -0.64 -0.93
N ILE A 49 15.09 0.10 -0.25
CA ILE A 49 14.87 1.50 0.17
C ILE A 49 15.61 2.47 -0.76
N ASN A 50 16.75 2.05 -1.32
CA ASN A 50 17.60 2.85 -2.21
C ASN A 50 17.46 2.37 -3.65
N LYS A 51 17.83 3.25 -4.59
CA LYS A 51 18.00 2.89 -6.00
C LYS A 51 18.87 1.64 -6.12
N ASP A 52 18.58 0.80 -7.09
CA ASP A 52 19.45 -0.34 -7.37
C ASP A 52 20.78 0.11 -8.02
N GLU A 53 21.68 -0.85 -8.24
CA GLU A 53 23.00 -0.62 -8.84
C GLU A 53 22.92 -0.02 -10.25
N MET A 54 21.75 -0.13 -10.90
CA MET A 54 21.48 0.43 -12.23
C MET A 54 20.75 1.80 -12.17
N GLY A 55 20.51 2.33 -10.97
CA GLY A 55 19.85 3.62 -10.78
C GLY A 55 18.33 3.59 -10.88
N ASN A 56 17.70 2.40 -10.97
CA ASN A 56 16.24 2.30 -11.04
C ASN A 56 15.63 2.69 -9.69
N ALA A 57 14.50 3.41 -9.76
CA ALA A 57 13.72 3.79 -8.59
C ALA A 57 13.26 2.54 -7.81
N PRO A 58 13.23 2.57 -6.46
CA PRO A 58 12.74 1.46 -5.64
C PRO A 58 11.30 1.05 -5.93
N ILE A 59 10.48 1.97 -6.46
CA ILE A 59 9.08 1.71 -6.75
C ILE A 59 8.90 0.60 -7.79
N ARG A 60 7.87 -0.23 -7.61
CA ARG A 60 7.48 -1.28 -8.55
C ARG A 60 6.00 -1.12 -8.87
N TYR A 61 5.69 -0.43 -9.96
CA TYR A 61 4.31 -0.11 -10.35
C TYR A 61 3.42 -1.35 -10.48
N GLU A 62 3.93 -2.44 -11.06
CA GLU A 62 3.22 -3.72 -11.14
C GLU A 62 2.88 -4.29 -9.76
N ALA A 63 3.83 -4.20 -8.81
CA ALA A 63 3.61 -4.63 -7.43
C ALA A 63 2.53 -3.80 -6.73
N ILE A 64 2.55 -2.48 -6.95
CA ILE A 64 1.52 -1.57 -6.44
C ILE A 64 0.16 -1.94 -7.03
N SER A 65 0.07 -2.13 -8.36
CA SER A 65 -1.17 -2.54 -9.04
C SER A 65 -1.73 -3.83 -8.43
N LYS A 66 -0.92 -4.88 -8.34
CA LYS A 66 -1.32 -6.17 -7.75
C LYS A 66 -1.76 -6.03 -6.28
N GLY A 67 -1.07 -5.19 -5.52
CA GLY A 67 -1.47 -4.93 -4.13
C GLY A 67 -2.79 -4.16 -4.04
N LEU A 68 -3.02 -3.17 -4.92
CA LEU A 68 -4.26 -2.41 -4.99
C LEU A 68 -5.43 -3.29 -5.41
N GLU A 69 -5.24 -4.27 -6.29
CA GLU A 69 -6.29 -5.25 -6.64
C GLU A 69 -6.76 -6.05 -5.43
N LYS A 70 -5.84 -6.46 -4.55
CA LYS A 70 -6.19 -7.16 -3.29
C LYS A 70 -6.88 -6.23 -2.29
N VAL A 71 -6.45 -4.97 -2.22
CA VAL A 71 -7.15 -3.93 -1.45
C VAL A 71 -8.57 -3.76 -1.98
N ALA A 72 -8.75 -3.75 -3.30
CA ALA A 72 -10.05 -3.60 -3.92
C ALA A 72 -10.99 -4.76 -3.55
N GLN A 73 -10.49 -5.99 -3.62
CA GLN A 73 -11.24 -7.16 -3.21
C GLN A 73 -11.66 -7.06 -1.74
N PHE A 74 -10.72 -6.76 -0.84
CA PHE A 74 -11.01 -6.62 0.58
C PHE A 74 -12.03 -5.50 0.86
N ALA A 75 -11.87 -4.35 0.22
CA ALA A 75 -12.78 -3.22 0.39
C ALA A 75 -14.19 -3.56 -0.10
N SER A 76 -14.32 -4.24 -1.25
CA SER A 76 -15.62 -4.69 -1.78
C SER A 76 -16.31 -5.69 -0.85
N GLU A 77 -15.57 -6.69 -0.36
CA GLU A 77 -16.09 -7.72 0.56
C GLU A 77 -16.58 -7.12 1.90
N ASN A 78 -16.00 -6.00 2.33
CA ASN A 78 -16.31 -5.34 3.61
C ASN A 78 -17.14 -4.06 3.46
N GLY A 79 -17.52 -3.66 2.24
CA GLY A 79 -18.21 -2.39 1.99
C GLY A 79 -17.42 -1.16 2.45
N ALA A 80 -16.09 -1.20 2.36
CA ALA A 80 -15.19 -0.18 2.89
C ALA A 80 -14.76 0.85 1.84
N THR A 81 -14.46 2.06 2.29
CA THR A 81 -13.76 3.09 1.52
C THR A 81 -12.24 2.99 1.71
N VAL A 82 -11.46 3.56 0.79
CA VAL A 82 -10.00 3.51 0.84
C VAL A 82 -9.40 4.89 1.07
N HIS A 83 -8.51 4.98 2.05
CA HIS A 83 -7.87 6.23 2.48
C HIS A 83 -6.35 6.08 2.37
N MET A 84 -5.68 7.01 1.69
CA MET A 84 -4.22 6.93 1.51
C MET A 84 -3.55 8.31 1.39
N PRO A 85 -2.27 8.46 1.77
CA PRO A 85 -1.47 9.60 1.34
C PRO A 85 -1.17 9.50 -0.17
N ARG A 86 -0.47 10.48 -0.75
CA ARG A 86 0.17 10.31 -2.07
C ARG A 86 1.26 9.23 -2.04
N ILE A 87 0.84 7.96 -2.12
CA ILE A 87 1.74 6.81 -2.11
C ILE A 87 2.65 6.79 -3.35
N GLY A 88 3.82 6.18 -3.22
CA GLY A 88 4.77 6.04 -4.32
C GLY A 88 5.49 7.33 -4.73
N CYS A 89 5.04 8.50 -4.26
CA CYS A 89 5.65 9.79 -4.55
C CYS A 89 6.60 10.18 -3.41
N GLY A 90 7.86 10.46 -3.72
CA GLY A 90 8.89 10.81 -2.72
C GLY A 90 10.16 9.98 -2.86
N LEU A 91 10.71 9.48 -1.75
CA LEU A 91 12.01 8.78 -1.70
C LEU A 91 12.09 7.54 -2.60
N ALA A 92 10.94 6.90 -2.86
CA ALA A 92 10.85 5.75 -3.76
C ALA A 92 10.98 6.10 -5.25
N GLY A 93 11.07 7.39 -5.60
CA GLY A 93 11.30 7.89 -6.96
C GLY A 93 10.15 7.67 -7.93
N GLY A 94 8.95 7.35 -7.44
CA GLY A 94 7.75 7.27 -8.26
C GLY A 94 7.13 8.63 -8.51
N THR A 95 6.25 8.68 -9.51
CA THR A 95 5.57 9.91 -9.95
C THR A 95 4.07 9.72 -9.91
N TRP A 96 3.35 10.77 -9.53
CA TRP A 96 1.91 10.69 -9.29
C TRP A 96 1.11 10.38 -10.57
N ASP A 97 1.56 10.88 -11.71
CA ASP A 97 1.01 10.58 -13.05
C ASP A 97 1.00 9.09 -13.38
N LYS A 98 1.86 8.29 -12.74
CA LYS A 98 1.88 6.82 -12.89
C LYS A 98 1.10 6.10 -11.80
N ILE A 99 0.99 6.66 -10.60
CA ILE A 99 0.28 6.05 -9.47
C ILE A 99 -1.23 6.26 -9.58
N GLU A 100 -1.65 7.47 -9.94
CA GLU A 100 -3.07 7.82 -10.02
C GLU A 100 -3.86 6.92 -10.98
N PRO A 101 -3.37 6.56 -12.19
CA PRO A 101 -4.07 5.62 -13.06
C PRO A 101 -4.23 4.23 -12.45
N LEU A 102 -3.23 3.75 -11.68
CA LEU A 102 -3.31 2.45 -11.01
C LEU A 102 -4.38 2.44 -9.92
N ILE A 103 -4.47 3.52 -9.14
CA ILE A 103 -5.51 3.70 -8.12
C ILE A 103 -6.90 3.74 -8.78
N LYS A 104 -7.04 4.52 -9.86
CA LYS A 104 -8.30 4.65 -10.59
C LYS A 104 -8.78 3.30 -11.12
N SER A 105 -7.92 2.56 -11.81
CA SER A 105 -8.27 1.28 -12.40
C SER A 105 -8.53 0.19 -11.36
N ALA A 106 -7.72 0.13 -10.30
CA ALA A 106 -7.87 -0.91 -9.29
C ALA A 106 -9.06 -0.67 -8.35
N LEU A 107 -9.40 0.59 -8.04
CA LEU A 107 -10.38 0.95 -7.00
C LEU A 107 -11.57 1.74 -7.53
N ALA A 108 -11.34 2.92 -8.11
CA ALA A 108 -12.41 3.85 -8.47
C ALA A 108 -13.34 3.29 -9.55
N GLU A 109 -12.78 2.65 -10.59
CA GLU A 109 -13.56 1.98 -11.66
C GLU A 109 -14.38 0.79 -11.14
N LYS A 110 -14.05 0.27 -9.94
CA LYS A 110 -14.80 -0.77 -9.24
C LYS A 110 -15.79 -0.22 -8.22
N ASN A 111 -16.12 1.07 -8.30
CA ASN A 111 -17.03 1.80 -7.41
C ASN A 111 -16.58 1.80 -5.93
N ILE A 112 -15.27 1.73 -5.67
CA ILE A 112 -14.72 1.89 -4.34
C ILE A 112 -14.35 3.36 -4.16
N GLU A 113 -14.93 4.01 -3.14
CA GLU A 113 -14.60 5.40 -2.84
C GLU A 113 -13.16 5.51 -2.33
N VAL A 114 -12.40 6.44 -2.92
CA VAL A 114 -10.99 6.67 -2.58
C VAL A 114 -10.79 8.13 -2.19
N THR A 115 -10.17 8.35 -1.02
CA THR A 115 -9.69 9.66 -0.58
C THR A 115 -8.17 9.68 -0.52
N VAL A 116 -7.56 10.66 -1.19
CA VAL A 116 -6.11 10.91 -1.15
C VAL A 116 -5.84 12.18 -0.34
N TYR A 117 -4.97 12.06 0.67
CA TYR A 117 -4.62 13.16 1.56
C TYR A 117 -3.27 13.79 1.19
N ASP A 118 -3.25 15.11 1.08
CA ASP A 118 -2.06 15.96 0.94
C ASP A 118 -1.77 16.68 2.27
N PHE A 119 -0.48 16.78 2.64
CA PHE A 119 0.00 17.37 3.90
C PHE A 119 1.36 18.02 3.75
#